data_AF-K9YIE5-F1
#
_entry.id   AF-K9YIE5-F1
#
_cell.length_a   1.000
_cell.length_b   1.000
_cell.length_c   1.000
_cell.angle_alpha   90.00
_cell.angle_beta   90.00
_cell.angle_gamma   90.00
#
_symmetry.space_group_name_H-M   'P 1'
#
loop_
_entity.id
_entity.type
_entity.pdbx_description
1 polymer ?
#
loop_
_entity_poly.entity_id
_entity_poly.type
_entity_poly.pdbx_seq_one_letter_code
_entity_poly.pdbx_strand_id
1 'polypeptide(L)'
;MVLPEALQQEFNRQVKQATEETQMPLLSHLELEAKEEGRKEGRKEEKQAVALNFLRMGLSPQQVAQGTGLSLEEVQELQTQLEAES
;
A
#
# COMPACT_ATOMS: atom_id res chain seq x y z
N MET A 1 8.96 50.72 6.04
CA MET A 1 10.27 50.26 6.54
C MET A 1 10.64 49.02 5.73
N VAL A 2 11.68 49.11 4.90
CA VAL A 2 12.17 47.96 4.12
C VAL A 2 13.04 47.15 5.07
N LEU A 3 12.83 45.83 5.11
CA LEU A 3 13.65 44.95 5.93
C LEU A 3 15.11 45.06 5.44
N PRO A 4 16.10 45.26 6.33
CA PRO A 4 17.51 45.28 5.93
C PRO A 4 17.85 44.01 5.15
N GLU A 5 18.57 44.16 4.04
CA GLU A 5 18.83 43.08 3.08
C GLU A 5 19.46 41.85 3.73
N ALA A 6 20.34 42.06 4.72
CA ALA A 6 20.94 41.00 5.53
C ALA A 6 19.91 40.18 6.33
N LEU A 7 18.89 40.85 6.89
CA LEU A 7 17.83 40.17 7.65
C LEU A 7 16.88 39.42 6.70
N GLN A 8 16.65 39.94 5.50
CA GLN A 8 15.86 39.25 4.48
C GLN A 8 16.58 38.00 3.95
N GLN A 9 17.90 38.07 3.77
CA GLN A 9 18.74 36.92 3.43
C GLN A 9 18.73 35.86 4.53
N GLU A 10 18.86 36.28 5.79
CA GLU A 10 18.84 35.39 6.95
C GLU A 10 17.49 34.67 7.10
N PHE A 11 16.39 35.39 6.94
CA PHE A 11 15.04 34.82 6.96
C PHE A 11 14.83 33.81 5.83
N ASN A 12 15.22 34.15 4.60
CA ASN A 12 15.12 33.23 3.46
C ASN A 12 15.98 31.97 3.67
N ARG A 13 17.16 32.12 4.28
CA ARG A 13 18.03 30.98 4.64
C ARG A 13 17.36 30.07 5.66
N GLN A 14 16.78 30.63 6.73
CA GLN A 14 16.10 29.85 7.77
C GLN A 14 14.87 29.12 7.22
N VAL A 15 14.06 29.80 6.40
CA VAL A 15 12.91 29.17 5.75
C VAL A 15 13.37 28.01 4.88
N LYS A 16 14.42 28.19 4.08
CA LYS A 16 14.99 27.13 3.24
C LYS A 16 15.48 25.94 4.08
N GLN A 17 16.23 26.19 5.14
CA GLN A 17 16.73 25.17 6.05
C GLN A 17 15.59 24.40 6.74
N ALA A 18 14.59 25.10 7.29
CA ALA A 18 13.44 24.48 7.93
C ALA A 18 12.62 23.64 6.94
N THR A 19 12.48 24.09 5.69
CA THR A 19 11.80 23.30 4.65
C THR A 19 12.58 22.05 4.28
N GLU A 20 13.91 22.13 4.16
CA GLU A 20 14.77 20.98 3.85
C GLU A 20 14.79 19.98 5.01
N GLU A 21 14.91 20.47 6.25
CA GLU A 21 14.88 19.67 7.48
C GLU A 21 13.53 18.96 7.69
N THR A 22 12.41 19.56 7.28
CA THR A 22 11.08 18.95 7.40
C THR A 22 10.75 18.01 6.22
N GLN A 23 11.23 18.31 5.01
CA GLN A 23 10.98 17.47 3.83
C GLN A 23 11.69 16.12 3.90
N MET A 24 12.92 16.05 4.42
CA MET A 24 13.67 14.79 4.48
C MET A 24 12.97 13.71 5.35
N PRO A 25 12.52 14.00 6.59
CA PRO A 25 11.75 13.05 7.40
C PRO A 25 10.42 12.66 6.76
N LEU A 26 9.71 13.60 6.14
CA LEU A 26 8.42 13.34 5.50
C LEU A 26 8.58 12.38 4.32
N LEU A 27 9.57 12.60 3.46
CA LEU A 27 9.85 11.71 2.34
C LEU A 27 10.24 10.31 2.82
N SER A 28 11.07 10.20 3.85
CA SER A 28 11.41 8.92 4.46
C SER A 28 10.19 8.18 5.00
N HIS A 29 9.24 8.90 5.61
CA HIS A 29 8.04 8.28 6.14
C HIS A 29 7.12 7.77 5.03
N LEU A 30 6.90 8.58 3.99
CA LEU A 30 6.13 8.21 2.81
C LEU A 30 6.71 7.00 2.08
N GLU A 31 8.04 6.92 1.93
CA GLU A 31 8.70 5.77 1.33
C GLU A 31 8.53 4.48 2.15
N LEU A 32 8.53 4.59 3.49
CA LEU A 32 8.29 3.45 4.37
C LEU A 32 6.85 2.96 4.27
N GLU A 33 5.88 3.87 4.35
CA GLU A 33 4.47 3.55 4.22
C GLU A 33 4.18 2.91 2.85
N ALA A 34 4.68 3.49 1.76
CA ALA A 34 4.51 2.94 0.42
C ALA A 34 5.11 1.52 0.29
N LYS A 35 6.29 1.28 0.89
CA LYS A 35 6.90 -0.06 0.91
C LYS A 35 6.10 -1.07 1.73
N GLU A 36 5.52 -0.64 2.86
CA GLU A 36 4.67 -1.50 3.67
C GLU A 36 3.34 -1.82 2.99
N GLU A 37 2.71 -0.83 2.37
CA GLU A 37 1.47 -0.98 1.62
C GLU A 37 1.67 -1.92 0.44
N GLY A 38 2.70 -1.71 -0.39
CA GLY A 38 3.00 -2.60 -1.51
C GLY A 38 3.29 -4.05 -1.07
N ARG A 39 3.91 -4.25 0.10
CA ARG A 39 4.08 -5.61 0.66
C ARG A 39 2.77 -6.23 1.13
N LYS A 40 1.85 -5.44 1.70
CA LYS A 40 0.53 -5.92 2.14
C LYS A 40 -0.33 -6.28 0.93
N GLU A 41 -0.34 -5.43 -0.10
CA GLU A 41 -1.06 -5.65 -1.35
C GLU A 41 -0.56 -6.92 -2.06
N GLY A 42 0.75 -7.06 -2.27
CA GLY A 42 1.31 -8.24 -2.92
C GLY A 42 0.99 -9.56 -2.20
N ARG A 43 0.97 -9.56 -0.86
CA ARG A 43 0.54 -10.73 -0.08
C ARG A 43 -0.94 -11.06 -0.27
N LYS A 44 -1.79 -10.03 -0.43
CA LYS A 44 -3.23 -10.22 -0.67
C LYS A 44 -3.46 -10.75 -2.08
N GLU A 45 -2.82 -10.15 -3.08
CA GLU A 45 -2.89 -10.59 -4.48
C GLU A 45 -2.42 -12.03 -4.65
N GLU A 46 -1.31 -12.42 -4.02
CA GLU A 46 -0.79 -13.79 -4.08
C GLU A 46 -1.79 -14.80 -3.50
N LYS A 47 -2.38 -14.50 -2.33
CA LYS A 47 -3.41 -15.37 -1.74
C LYS A 47 -4.64 -15.52 -2.63
N GLN A 48 -5.10 -14.43 -3.23
CA GLN A 48 -6.24 -14.44 -4.16
C GLN A 48 -5.93 -15.24 -5.42
N ALA A 49 -4.74 -15.07 -6.01
CA ALA A 49 -4.30 -15.83 -7.17
C ALA A 49 -4.23 -17.34 -6.88
N VAL A 50 -3.68 -17.73 -5.73
CA VAL A 50 -3.66 -19.13 -5.29
C VAL A 50 -5.09 -19.66 -5.08
N ALA A 51 -5.97 -18.87 -4.44
CA ALA A 51 -7.37 -19.25 -4.22
C ALA A 51 -8.12 -19.51 -5.53
N LEU A 52 -7.98 -18.60 -6.50
CA LEU A 52 -8.58 -18.75 -7.83
C LEU A 52 -8.07 -20.00 -8.56
N ASN A 53 -6.77 -20.30 -8.45
CA ASN A 53 -6.21 -21.53 -9.02
C ASN A 53 -6.81 -22.78 -8.38
N PHE A 54 -6.95 -22.81 -7.06
CA PHE A 54 -7.57 -23.94 -6.37
C PHE A 54 -9.06 -24.10 -6.71
N LEU A 55 -9.82 -23.01 -6.83
CA LEU A 55 -11.21 -23.04 -7.28
C LEU A 55 -11.32 -23.59 -8.71
N ARG A 56 -10.44 -23.16 -9.63
CA ARG A 56 -10.37 -23.70 -11.00
C ARG A 56 -9.99 -25.18 -11.04
N MET A 57 -9.25 -25.67 -10.05
CA MET A 57 -8.94 -27.09 -9.87
C MET A 57 -10.09 -27.90 -9.25
N GLY A 58 -11.22 -27.26 -8.90
CA GLY A 58 -12.41 -27.91 -8.35
C GLY A 58 -12.37 -28.16 -6.84
N LEU A 59 -11.47 -27.52 -6.11
CA LEU A 59 -11.47 -27.60 -4.64
C LEU A 59 -12.68 -26.84 -4.06
N SER A 60 -13.20 -27.32 -2.93
CA SER A 60 -14.33 -26.66 -2.28
C SER A 60 -13.90 -25.32 -1.65
N PRO A 61 -14.80 -24.32 -1.52
CA PRO A 61 -14.48 -23.04 -0.87
C PRO A 61 -13.86 -23.18 0.53
N GLN A 62 -14.28 -24.19 1.30
CA GLN A 62 -13.73 -24.49 2.62
C GLN A 62 -12.27 -24.97 2.55
N GLN A 63 -11.93 -25.84 1.60
CA GLN A 63 -10.57 -26.31 1.38
C GLN A 63 -9.66 -25.17 0.90
N VAL A 64 -10.18 -24.30 0.03
CA VAL A 64 -9.45 -23.14 -0.47
C VAL A 64 -9.18 -22.13 0.64
N ALA A 65 -10.17 -21.82 1.48
CA ALA A 65 -10.00 -20.96 2.65
C ALA A 65 -8.92 -21.51 3.59
N GLN A 66 -8.95 -22.82 3.85
CA GLN A 66 -7.95 -23.49 4.69
C GLN A 66 -6.54 -23.42 4.07
N GLY A 67 -6.41 -23.63 2.76
CA GLY A 67 -5.12 -23.66 2.06
C GLY A 67 -4.47 -22.29 1.83
N THR A 68 -5.28 -21.22 1.74
CA THR A 68 -4.81 -19.86 1.45
C THR A 68 -4.78 -18.94 2.68
N GLY A 69 -5.48 -19.33 3.74
CA GLY A 69 -5.71 -18.48 4.91
C GLY A 69 -6.54 -17.24 4.61
N LEU A 70 -7.39 -17.30 3.57
CA LEU A 70 -8.48 -16.36 3.34
C LEU A 70 -9.71 -16.80 4.14
N SER A 71 -10.60 -15.85 4.42
CA SER A 71 -11.91 -16.17 4.98
C SER A 71 -12.77 -16.93 3.96
N LEU A 72 -13.76 -17.69 4.45
CA LEU A 72 -14.69 -18.38 3.58
C LEU A 72 -15.50 -17.40 2.71
N GLU A 73 -15.83 -16.23 3.24
CA GLU A 73 -16.53 -15.16 2.53
C GLU A 73 -15.70 -14.62 1.36
N GLU A 74 -14.43 -14.27 1.58
CA GLU A 74 -13.52 -13.83 0.52
C GLU A 74 -13.38 -14.88 -0.60
N VAL A 75 -13.30 -16.17 -0.23
CA VAL A 75 -13.23 -17.26 -1.22
C VAL A 75 -14.54 -17.37 -2.01
N GLN A 76 -15.69 -17.21 -1.35
CA GLN A 76 -16.99 -17.25 -2.01
C GLN A 76 -17.17 -16.09 -2.99
N GLU A 77 -16.73 -14.89 -2.62
CA GLU A 77 -16.71 -13.73 -3.52
C GLU A 77 -15.84 -13.99 -4.75
N LEU A 78 -14.62 -14.53 -4.57
CA LEU A 78 -13.73 -14.90 -5.67
C LEU A 78 -14.36 -15.96 -6.58
N GLN A 79 -15.07 -16.93 -6.00
CA GLN A 79 -15.80 -17.93 -6.78
C GLN A 79 -16.90 -17.29 -7.64
N THR A 80 -17.70 -16.39 -7.07
CA THR A 80 -18.75 -15.68 -7.81
C THR A 80 -18.16 -14.81 -8.93
N GLN A 81 -17.04 -14.13 -8.69
CA GLN A 81 -16.32 -13.37 -9.72
C GLN A 81 -15.85 -14.27 -10.86
N LEU A 82 -15.27 -15.43 -10.54
CA LEU A 82 -14.81 -16.41 -11.53
C LEU A 82 -15.97 -16.96 -12.39
N GLU A 83 -17.12 -17.22 -11.78
CA GLU A 83 -18.33 -17.68 -12.47
C GLU A 83 -18.95 -16.59 -13.35
N ALA A 84 -18.85 -15.32 -12.97
CA ALA A 84 -19.32 -14.18 -13.75
C ALA A 84 -18.44 -13.84 -14.97
N GLU A 85 -17.16 -14.24 -14.94
CA GLU A 85 -16.20 -14.08 -16.04
C GLU A 85 -16.21 -15.24 -17.06
N SER A 86 -16.96 -16.31 -16.78
CA SER A 86 -17.07 -17.52 -17.61
C SER A 86 -18.25 -17.47 -18.58
#